data_AF-A0A933J5N5-F1
#
_entry.id   AF-A0A933J5N5-F1
#
_cell.length_a   1.000
_cell.length_b   1.000
_cell.length_c   1.000
_cell.angle_alpha   90.00
_cell.angle_beta   90.00
_cell.angle_gamma   90.00
#
_symmetry.space_group_name_H-M   'P 1'
#
loop_
_entity.id
_entity.type
_entity.pdbx_description
1 polymer ?
#
loop_
_entity_poly.entity_id
_entity_poly.type
_entity_poly.pdbx_seq_one_letter_code
_entity_poly.pdbx_strand_id
1 'polypeptide(L)'
;MQHFNRRAEWIWRPRGLTGVGFSAAAPRLPEETNRFVYFRRVVEIGDAIQSASVHVSADGRYQLFVNGQRIGRGPARCTPAWQYVDPYDLAPHLHPGRNVIAALAHSYGRNTAWYELPSWDHARAFG
;
A
#
# COMPACT_ATOMS: atom_id res chain seq x y z
N MET A 1 5.35 12.76 14.27
CA MET A 1 5.19 11.34 13.91
C MET A 1 3.74 10.96 14.18
N GLN A 2 2.98 10.49 13.18
CA GLN A 2 1.58 10.09 13.42
C GLN A 2 1.58 8.77 14.21
N HIS A 3 0.90 8.74 15.35
CA HIS A 3 0.77 7.55 16.18
C HIS A 3 -0.45 6.73 15.74
N PHE A 4 -0.21 5.58 15.11
CA PHE A 4 -1.27 4.64 14.73
C PHE A 4 -1.50 3.62 15.85
N ASN A 5 -2.74 3.50 16.35
CA ASN A 5 -3.10 2.57 17.43
C ASN A 5 -3.29 1.11 16.94
N ARG A 6 -3.16 0.87 15.62
CA ARG A 6 -3.16 -0.45 15.00
C ARG A 6 -2.00 -0.52 14.00
N ARG A 7 -1.22 -1.60 14.06
CA ARG A 7 -0.14 -1.86 13.10
C ARG A 7 -0.68 -2.66 11.91
N ALA A 8 -0.45 -2.13 10.71
CA ALA A 8 -0.51 -2.90 9.47
C ALA A 8 0.93 -3.21 9.04
N GLU A 9 1.10 -4.32 8.33
CA GLU A 9 2.39 -4.70 7.74
C GLU A 9 2.43 -4.32 6.25
N TRP A 10 3.63 -4.05 5.73
CA TRP A 10 3.82 -3.93 4.30
C TRP A 10 3.58 -5.29 3.65
N ILE A 11 2.59 -5.32 2.75
CA ILE A 11 2.27 -6.51 1.96
C ILE A 11 2.78 -6.33 0.53
N TRP A 12 3.25 -7.42 -0.04
CA TRP A 12 3.57 -7.49 -1.46
C TRP A 12 3.19 -8.87 -2.00
N ARG A 13 3.21 -9.03 -3.33
CA ARG A 13 3.12 -10.37 -3.91
C ARG A 13 4.27 -11.23 -3.37
N PRO A 14 4.08 -12.56 -3.23
CA PRO A 14 5.20 -13.47 -3.05
C PRO A 14 6.24 -13.19 -4.14
N ARG A 15 7.44 -12.83 -3.70
CA ARG A 15 8.61 -12.85 -4.56
C ARG A 15 9.14 -14.29 -4.47
N GLY A 16 9.34 -14.96 -5.60
CA GLY A 16 9.95 -16.29 -5.66
C GLY A 16 11.45 -16.27 -5.30
N LEU A 17 11.83 -15.43 -4.33
CA LEU A 17 13.18 -15.29 -3.83
C LEU A 17 13.37 -16.36 -2.76
N THR A 18 14.19 -17.36 -3.05
CA THR A 18 14.68 -18.30 -2.05
C THR A 18 15.75 -17.59 -1.21
N GLY A 19 15.40 -17.14 0.01
CA GLY A 19 16.36 -16.53 0.95
C GLY A 19 15.75 -15.48 1.89
N VAL A 20 16.41 -15.24 3.02
CA VAL A 20 16.03 -14.23 4.02
C VAL A 20 16.16 -12.81 3.46
N GLY A 21 15.03 -12.11 3.43
CA GLY A 21 14.98 -10.67 3.57
C GLY A 21 15.32 -9.86 2.32
N PHE A 22 15.05 -8.57 2.45
CA PHE A 22 15.21 -7.49 1.48
C PHE A 22 16.68 -7.28 1.03
N SER A 23 17.37 -8.33 0.56
CA SER A 23 18.76 -8.27 0.09
C SER A 23 18.87 -7.39 -1.15
N ALA A 24 19.43 -6.19 -0.99
CA ALA A 24 19.82 -5.31 -2.09
C ALA A 24 20.99 -5.83 -2.94
N ALA A 25 21.51 -7.03 -2.67
CA ALA A 25 22.64 -7.57 -3.42
C ALA A 25 22.23 -8.24 -4.74
N ALA A 26 20.98 -8.70 -4.87
CA ALA A 26 20.46 -9.14 -6.15
C ALA A 26 19.92 -7.90 -6.89
N PRO A 27 20.41 -7.57 -8.10
CA PRO A 27 19.76 -6.54 -8.91
C PRO A 27 18.28 -6.90 -9.03
N ARG A 28 17.39 -5.94 -8.73
CA ARG A 28 15.95 -6.14 -8.98
C ARG A 28 15.81 -6.53 -10.44
N LEU A 29 15.27 -7.72 -10.67
CA LEU A 29 15.18 -8.29 -12.00
C LEU A 29 14.41 -7.30 -12.90
N PRO A 30 14.74 -7.15 -14.20
CA PRO A 30 14.05 -6.21 -15.10
C PRO A 30 12.51 -6.33 -15.07
N GLU A 31 12.02 -7.53 -14.79
CA GLU A 31 10.60 -7.87 -14.57
C GLU A 31 9.92 -7.21 -13.35
N GLU A 32 10.70 -6.59 -12.45
CA GLU A 32 10.22 -5.82 -11.29
C GLU A 32 10.03 -4.32 -11.59
N THR A 33 10.44 -3.86 -12.78
CA THR A 33 10.24 -2.47 -13.21
C THR A 33 8.81 -2.26 -13.73
N ASN A 34 8.21 -1.11 -13.44
CA ASN A 34 6.89 -0.69 -13.93
C ASN A 34 5.79 -1.74 -13.69
N ARG A 35 5.65 -2.20 -12.44
CA ARG A 35 4.74 -3.28 -12.07
C ARG A 35 3.45 -2.76 -11.48
N PHE A 36 2.33 -3.29 -11.98
CA PHE A 36 1.01 -3.11 -11.40
C PHE A 36 0.59 -4.39 -10.66
N VAL A 37 0.08 -4.24 -9.44
CA VAL A 37 -0.37 -5.35 -8.58
C VAL A 37 -1.71 -5.01 -7.97
N TYR A 38 -2.64 -5.96 -8.01
CA TYR A 38 -3.95 -5.83 -7.36
C TYR A 38 -3.93 -6.55 -6.01
N PHE A 39 -4.35 -5.82 -4.98
CA PHE A 39 -4.65 -6.36 -3.66
C PHE A 39 -6.15 -6.33 -3.44
N ARG A 40 -6.68 -7.36 -2.80
CA ARG A 40 -8.10 -7.45 -2.48
C ARG A 40 -8.28 -8.13 -1.14
N ARG A 41 -9.15 -7.54 -0.31
CA ARG A 41 -9.61 -8.11 0.95
C ARG A 41 -11.12 -8.07 1.00
N VAL A 42 -11.71 -9.20 1.40
CA VAL A 42 -13.13 -9.27 1.76
C VAL A 42 -13.23 -9.07 3.27
N VAL A 43 -14.20 -8.27 3.70
CA VAL A 43 -14.54 -8.05 5.10
C VAL A 43 -16.04 -8.27 5.29
N GLU A 44 -16.42 -8.92 6.37
CA GLU A 44 -17.81 -9.07 6.78
C GLU A 44 -18.10 -8.06 7.90
N ILE A 45 -19.16 -7.29 7.74
CA ILE A 45 -19.57 -6.24 8.67
C ILE A 45 -20.93 -6.61 9.23
N GLY A 46 -21.06 -6.70 10.55
CA GLY A 46 -22.32 -7.11 11.19
C GLY A 46 -23.42 -6.05 10.98
N ASP A 47 -23.26 -4.92 11.66
CA ASP A 47 -24.22 -3.81 11.63
C ASP A 47 -23.67 -2.61 10.87
N ALA A 48 -24.53 -1.62 10.61
CA ALA A 48 -24.11 -0.35 10.03
C ALA A 48 -23.04 0.31 10.90
N ILE A 49 -21.95 0.74 10.27
CA ILE A 49 -20.84 1.41 10.94
C ILE A 49 -20.96 2.92 10.83
N GLN A 50 -20.64 3.63 11.91
CA GLN A 50 -20.68 5.10 11.93
C GLN A 50 -19.38 5.73 11.43
N SER A 51 -18.26 5.00 11.50
CA SER A 51 -16.95 5.46 11.01
C SER A 51 -16.09 4.27 10.61
N ALA A 52 -15.25 4.44 9.58
CA ALA A 52 -14.32 3.43 9.13
C ALA A 52 -13.04 4.08 8.59
N SER A 53 -12.22 4.59 9.51
CA SER A 53 -10.94 5.21 9.12
C SER A 53 -9.96 4.16 8.62
N VAL A 54 -9.42 4.38 7.42
CA VAL A 54 -8.30 3.63 6.86
C VAL A 54 -7.14 4.58 6.59
N HIS A 55 -5.94 4.07 6.74
CA HIS A 55 -4.70 4.76 6.42
C HIS A 55 -4.00 3.96 5.34
N VAL A 56 -3.71 4.61 4.20
CA VAL A 56 -3.19 3.93 3.01
C VAL A 56 -1.90 4.57 2.55
N SER A 57 -0.94 3.73 2.20
CA SER A 57 0.31 4.14 1.57
C SER A 57 0.78 3.07 0.60
N ALA A 58 1.71 3.43 -0.29
CA ALA A 58 2.36 2.50 -1.20
C ALA A 58 3.76 2.99 -1.56
N ASP A 59 4.68 2.05 -1.80
CA ASP A 59 5.93 2.31 -2.50
C ASP A 59 5.63 2.53 -4.00
N GLY A 60 5.66 3.79 -4.42
CA GLY A 60 5.24 4.23 -5.76
C GLY A 60 3.89 4.93 -5.73
N ARG A 61 2.84 4.28 -6.25
CA ARG A 61 1.46 4.80 -6.28
C ARG A 61 0.43 3.73 -5.96
N TYR A 62 -0.74 4.14 -5.48
CA TYR A 62 -1.92 3.29 -5.35
C TYR A 62 -3.19 3.99 -5.86
N GLN A 63 -4.19 3.19 -6.17
CA GLN A 63 -5.60 3.58 -6.26
C GLN A 63 -6.42 2.68 -5.33
N LEU A 64 -7.25 3.29 -4.49
CA LEU A 64 -8.08 2.59 -3.50
C LEU A 64 -9.52 2.47 -3.99
N PHE A 65 -10.12 1.30 -3.77
CA PHE A 65 -11.49 0.98 -4.13
C PHE A 65 -12.22 0.29 -2.98
N VAL A 66 -13.50 0.58 -2.83
CA VAL A 66 -14.42 -0.13 -1.93
C VAL A 66 -15.66 -0.49 -2.73
N ASN A 67 -16.04 -1.77 -2.72
CA ASN A 67 -17.20 -2.30 -3.43
C ASN A 67 -17.24 -1.89 -4.93
N GLY A 68 -16.07 -1.80 -5.56
CA GLY A 68 -15.91 -1.38 -6.96
C GLY A 68 -15.86 0.13 -7.19
N GLN A 69 -16.24 0.95 -6.20
CA GLN A 69 -16.15 2.41 -6.26
C GLN A 69 -14.74 2.89 -5.93
N ARG A 70 -14.18 3.77 -6.76
CA ARG A 70 -12.88 4.41 -6.49
C ARG A 70 -13.01 5.45 -5.39
N ILE A 71 -12.21 5.29 -4.34
CA ILE A 71 -12.18 6.18 -3.17
C ILE A 71 -11.11 7.25 -3.31
N GLY A 72 -9.92 6.87 -3.77
CA GLY A 72 -8.78 7.79 -3.81
C GLY A 72 -7.57 7.24 -4.53
N ARG A 73 -6.55 8.09 -4.62
CA ARG A 73 -5.23 7.75 -5.14
C ARG A 73 -4.15 8.41 -4.31
N GLY A 74 -2.98 7.79 -4.24
CA GLY A 74 -1.85 8.32 -3.50
C GLY A 74 -0.62 7.42 -3.64
N PRO A 75 0.31 7.49 -2.68
CA PRO A 75 0.48 8.64 -1.80
C PRO A 75 0.86 9.88 -2.60
N ALA A 76 0.84 11.06 -1.96
CA ALA A 76 1.53 12.22 -2.53
C ALA A 76 3.02 11.90 -2.73
N ARG A 77 3.75 12.75 -3.48
CA ARG A 77 5.21 12.55 -3.61
C ARG A 77 5.83 12.68 -2.21
N CYS A 78 6.58 11.65 -1.82
CA CYS A 78 7.39 11.61 -0.62
C CYS A 78 8.71 10.90 -0.93
N THR A 79 9.69 11.07 -0.05
CA THR A 79 10.89 10.22 -0.06
C THR A 79 10.62 9.00 0.81
N PRO A 80 11.30 7.86 0.58
CA PRO A 80 11.13 6.68 1.42
C PRO A 80 11.44 6.96 2.90
N ALA A 81 12.35 7.89 3.20
CA ALA A 81 12.65 8.34 4.57
C ALA A 81 11.47 9.03 5.28
N TRP A 82 10.54 9.61 4.52
CA TRP A 82 9.39 10.36 5.02
C TRP A 82 8.11 9.90 4.32
N GLN A 83 7.81 8.61 4.39
CA GLN A 83 6.68 8.01 3.71
C GLN A 83 5.35 8.64 4.16
N TYR A 84 4.57 9.12 3.20
CA TYR A 84 3.25 9.70 3.47
C TYR A 84 2.18 8.63 3.54
N VAL A 85 1.19 8.86 4.39
CA VAL A 85 0.06 7.98 4.63
C VAL A 85 -1.20 8.79 4.51
N ASP A 86 -2.09 8.41 3.61
CA ASP A 86 -3.32 9.14 3.35
C ASP A 86 -4.47 8.55 4.18
N PRO A 87 -5.18 9.37 4.98
CA PRO A 87 -6.38 8.93 5.69
C PRO A 87 -7.61 9.00 4.78
N TYR A 88 -8.49 7.99 4.87
CA TYR A 88 -9.82 8.00 4.29
C TYR A 88 -10.86 7.52 5.31
N ASP A 89 -12.08 8.03 5.22
CA ASP A 89 -13.24 7.42 5.87
C ASP A 89 -14.01 6.56 4.86
N LEU A 90 -14.09 5.26 5.13
CA LEU A 90 -14.76 4.30 4.26
C LEU A 90 -16.22 4.06 4.68
N ALA A 91 -16.68 4.59 5.81
CA ALA A 91 -18.03 4.32 6.32
C ALA A 91 -19.14 4.58 5.27
N PRO A 92 -19.10 5.67 4.49
CA PRO A 92 -20.12 5.91 3.46
C PRO A 92 -20.17 4.89 2.33
N HIS A 93 -19.13 4.07 2.18
CA HIS A 93 -18.97 3.10 1.09
C HIS A 93 -19.15 1.65 1.54
N LEU A 94 -19.38 1.44 2.84
CA LEU A 94 -19.52 0.13 3.46
C LEU A 94 -20.98 -0.11 3.85
N HIS A 95 -21.39 -1.38 3.81
CA HIS A 95 -22.75 -1.80 4.16
C HIS A 95 -22.72 -3.03 5.07
N PRO A 96 -23.81 -3.35 5.79
CA PRO A 96 -23.94 -4.64 6.47
C PRO A 96 -23.73 -5.82 5.51
N GLY A 97 -23.07 -6.86 5.99
CA GLY A 97 -22.64 -8.03 5.24
C GLY A 97 -21.29 -7.86 4.54
N ARG A 98 -21.18 -8.45 3.36
CA ARG A 98 -19.93 -8.65 2.64
C ARG A 98 -19.48 -7.41 1.88
N ASN A 99 -18.32 -6.87 2.22
CA ASN A 99 -17.68 -5.75 1.53
C ASN A 99 -16.33 -6.15 0.95
N VAL A 100 -15.93 -5.51 -0.14
CA VAL A 100 -14.65 -5.74 -0.80
C VAL A 100 -13.83 -4.45 -0.80
N ILE A 101 -12.67 -4.48 -0.17
CA ILE A 101 -11.66 -3.42 -0.25
C ILE A 101 -10.59 -3.88 -1.22
N ALA A 102 -10.25 -3.05 -2.19
CA ALA A 102 -9.24 -3.37 -3.20
C ALA A 102 -8.29 -2.19 -3.41
N ALA A 103 -7.05 -2.51 -3.76
CA ALA A 103 -6.05 -1.51 -4.12
C ALA A 103 -5.29 -1.95 -5.37
N LEU A 104 -5.09 -1.03 -6.31
CA LEU A 104 -4.15 -1.19 -7.41
C LEU A 104 -2.87 -0.45 -7.03
N ALA A 105 -1.79 -1.18 -6.76
CA ALA A 105 -0.48 -0.61 -6.48
C ALA A 105 0.37 -0.60 -7.76
N HIS A 106 1.10 0.48 -7.96
CA HIS A 106 2.07 0.67 -9.04
C HIS A 106 3.44 0.90 -8.44
N SER A 107 4.32 -0.09 -8.60
CA SER A 107 5.74 0.03 -8.25
C SER A 107 6.54 0.38 -9.50
N TYR A 108 7.30 1.47 -9.44
CA TYR A 108 8.15 1.88 -10.56
C TYR A 108 9.36 0.95 -10.72
N GLY A 109 9.90 0.42 -9.63
CA GLY A 109 11.07 -0.47 -9.63
C GLY A 109 12.40 0.19 -10.00
N ARG A 110 12.42 1.50 -10.24
CA ARG A 110 13.63 2.31 -10.53
C ARG A 110 13.42 3.76 -10.10
N ASN A 111 14.51 4.49 -9.87
CA ASN A 111 14.47 5.94 -9.64
C ASN A 111 13.81 6.66 -10.83
N THR A 112 13.01 7.68 -10.53
CA THR A 112 12.46 8.63 -11.51
C THR A 112 12.59 10.05 -10.97
N ALA A 113 12.25 11.06 -11.77
CA ALA A 113 12.28 12.44 -11.29
C ALA A 113 11.32 12.70 -10.11
N TRP A 114 10.37 11.81 -9.81
CA TRP A 114 9.38 11.96 -8.72
C TRP A 114 9.25 10.75 -7.80
N TYR A 115 10.17 9.81 -7.91
CA TYR A 115 10.16 8.60 -7.11
C TYR A 115 11.59 8.16 -6.84
N GLU A 116 11.87 7.91 -5.58
CA GLU A 116 13.13 7.38 -5.11
C GLU A 116 12.92 5.91 -4.71
N LEU A 117 13.79 5.05 -5.23
CA LEU A 117 13.77 3.63 -4.95
C LEU A 117 14.19 3.40 -3.49
N PRO A 118 13.38 2.69 -2.67
CA PRO A 118 13.79 2.35 -1.32
C PRO A 118 15.08 1.55 -1.29
N SER A 119 16.01 1.99 -0.44
CA SER A 119 17.30 1.36 -0.14
C SER A 119 17.39 0.97 1.35
N TRP A 120 18.47 0.29 1.75
CA TRP A 120 18.70 -0.09 3.15
C TRP A 120 18.72 1.10 4.12
N ASP A 121 19.17 2.28 3.67
CA ASP A 121 19.14 3.51 4.47
C ASP A 121 17.71 3.90 4.87
N HIS A 122 16.72 3.38 4.14
CA HIS A 122 15.30 3.61 4.34
C HIS A 122 14.61 2.47 5.10
N ALA A 123 15.31 1.41 5.52
CA ALA A 123 14.72 0.23 6.15
C ALA A 123 13.83 0.59 7.36
N ARG A 124 14.20 1.65 8.10
CA ARG A 124 13.42 2.17 9.25
C ARG A 124 12.01 2.66 8.88
N ALA A 125 11.75 3.03 7.63
CA ALA A 125 10.44 3.46 7.17
C ALA A 125 9.53 2.30 6.75
N PHE A 126 10.11 1.13 6.49
CA PHE A 126 9.38 -0.07 6.04
C PHE A 126 9.23 -1.15 7.12
N GLY A 127 9.89 -0.98 8.29
CA GLY A 127 9.82 -1.90 9.42
C GLY A 127 11.20 -2.27 9.93
#